data_AF-A0A6C1SMV6-F1
#
_entry.id   AF-A0A6C1SMV6-F1
#
_cell.length_a   1.000
_cell.length_b   1.000
_cell.length_c   1.000
_cell.angle_alpha   90.00
_cell.angle_beta   90.00
_cell.angle_gamma   90.00
#
_symmetry.space_group_name_H-M   'P 1'
#
loop_
_entity.id
_entity.type
_entity.pdbx_description
1 polymer ?
#
loop_
_entity_poly.entity_id
_entity_poly.type
_entity_poly.pdbx_seq_one_letter_code
_entity_poly.pdbx_strand_id
1 'polypeptide(L)'
;MSRSKAPAAMIPPPRRTGAAGRPRHIGVEMEFAGIDCREAAELVQKRFGGKLEERDPYRFQCRDSRLGDFLIELDSRYAHPPSRPVPTGDEDEGGRFWRQWEADLHSTIGDIGSLWLPVEIISAPIPLDDLPALDELTQDLRSAGARGTDEGLFYAFATQLNPEVPSREALDILRHLQAYVILAEGLRQEIGLDVKRQLLPFASPFPRAYQYKVVDPAYRPTLAGLVDDYVEANPTRNRELDLLPLFAELAPERIQGQVRDPLIKARPTFHYRLPDTRLTDPTWGVVTEWNRWVRVERLAADAARLAELAEAFLSHSLERRLADWGDKVRAWFR
;
A
#
# COMPACT_ATOMS: atom_id res chain seq x y z
N MET A 1 -27.20 12.85 -18.94
CA MET A 1 -25.78 13.25 -19.02
C MET A 1 -25.27 13.44 -17.59
N SER A 2 -24.70 12.38 -17.01
CA SER A 2 -24.06 12.48 -15.69
C SER A 2 -22.82 13.35 -15.84
N ARG A 3 -22.73 14.47 -15.11
CA ARG A 3 -21.48 15.21 -15.01
C ARG A 3 -20.49 14.29 -14.31
N SER A 4 -19.54 13.74 -15.06
CA SER A 4 -18.35 13.10 -14.50
C SER A 4 -17.80 14.04 -13.42
N LYS A 5 -17.73 13.57 -12.18
CA LYS A 5 -17.12 14.30 -11.07
C LYS A 5 -15.64 14.37 -11.42
N ALA A 6 -15.08 15.58 -11.50
CA ALA A 6 -13.68 15.76 -11.85
C ALA A 6 -12.78 14.96 -10.88
N PRO A 7 -11.66 14.39 -11.35
CA PRO A 7 -10.70 13.70 -10.49
C PRO A 7 -10.23 14.62 -9.35
N ALA A 8 -9.89 14.03 -8.21
CA ALA A 8 -9.47 14.79 -7.04
C ALA A 8 -8.23 15.65 -7.36
N ALA A 9 -8.27 16.93 -6.99
CA ALA A 9 -7.08 17.77 -7.09
C ALA A 9 -6.02 17.27 -6.09
N MET A 10 -4.77 17.17 -6.54
CA MET A 10 -3.67 16.74 -5.70
C MET A 10 -3.38 17.77 -4.61
N ILE A 11 -3.34 17.31 -3.36
CA ILE A 11 -3.00 18.15 -2.20
C ILE A 11 -1.48 18.15 -2.04
N PRO A 12 -0.85 19.33 -1.90
CA PRO A 12 0.58 19.37 -1.63
C PRO A 12 0.88 18.91 -0.19
N PRO A 13 1.98 18.17 0.01
CA PRO A 13 2.41 17.79 1.35
C PRO A 13 3.02 19.00 2.10
N PRO A 14 3.10 18.94 3.44
CA PRO A 14 3.77 19.99 4.23
C PRO A 14 5.25 20.16 3.88
N ARG A 15 5.95 19.07 3.54
CA ARG A 15 7.35 19.08 3.11
C ARG A 15 7.46 18.60 1.67
N ARG A 16 7.90 19.45 0.74
CA ARG A 16 8.02 19.10 -0.68
C ARG A 16 9.37 18.50 -1.07
N THR A 17 10.39 18.72 -0.24
CA THR A 17 11.75 18.23 -0.45
C THR A 17 12.05 17.02 0.43
N GLY A 18 12.86 16.09 -0.10
CA GLY A 18 13.37 14.94 0.64
C GLY A 18 14.58 15.32 1.50
N ALA A 19 15.14 14.34 2.20
CA ALA A 19 16.30 14.53 3.08
C ALA A 19 17.54 15.11 2.37
N ALA A 20 17.67 14.89 1.05
CA ALA A 20 18.76 15.43 0.23
C ALA A 20 18.48 16.86 -0.33
N GLY A 21 17.40 17.53 0.09
CA GLY A 21 17.03 18.87 -0.39
C GLY A 21 16.44 18.93 -1.80
N ARG A 22 16.34 17.78 -2.49
CA ARG A 22 15.70 17.64 -3.82
C ARG A 22 14.19 17.44 -3.70
N PRO A 23 13.39 17.75 -4.75
CA PRO A 23 11.98 17.38 -4.80
C PRO A 23 11.78 15.88 -4.51
N ARG A 24 10.77 15.55 -3.71
CA ARG A 24 10.47 14.17 -3.34
C ARG A 24 9.96 13.37 -4.54
N HIS A 25 10.28 12.08 -4.51
CA HIS A 25 9.72 11.11 -5.43
C HIS A 25 8.72 10.20 -4.73
N ILE A 26 7.91 9.51 -5.50
CA ILE A 26 6.94 8.52 -5.04
C ILE A 26 6.95 7.31 -5.99
N GLY A 27 7.08 6.11 -5.44
CA GLY A 27 6.79 4.88 -6.20
C GLY A 27 5.32 4.50 -6.06
N VAL A 28 4.74 3.92 -7.11
CA VAL A 28 3.34 3.46 -7.09
C VAL A 28 3.27 2.04 -7.64
N GLU A 29 2.55 1.19 -6.91
CA GLU A 29 2.24 -0.19 -7.30
C GLU A 29 0.72 -0.31 -7.39
N MET A 30 0.18 -0.88 -8.46
CA MET A 30 -1.26 -1.08 -8.66
C MET A 30 -1.52 -2.51 -9.12
N GLU A 31 -2.21 -3.28 -8.30
CA GLU A 31 -2.73 -4.61 -8.67
C GLU A 31 -4.15 -4.45 -9.27
N PHE A 32 -4.51 -5.25 -10.27
CA PHE A 32 -5.84 -5.31 -10.88
C PHE A 32 -6.03 -6.61 -11.69
N ALA A 33 -7.22 -6.83 -12.25
CA ALA A 33 -7.47 -7.90 -13.22
C ALA A 33 -8.34 -7.41 -14.39
N GLY A 34 -8.73 -8.32 -15.29
CA GLY A 34 -9.62 -8.03 -16.42
C GLY A 34 -8.93 -7.72 -17.74
N ILE A 35 -7.62 -7.42 -17.68
CA ILE A 35 -6.73 -7.35 -18.85
C ILE A 35 -5.44 -8.10 -18.52
N ASP A 36 -4.70 -8.55 -19.53
CA ASP A 36 -3.44 -9.27 -19.33
C ASP A 36 -2.23 -8.34 -19.19
N CYS A 37 -1.06 -8.91 -18.86
CA CYS A 37 0.19 -8.16 -18.68
C CYS A 37 0.64 -7.43 -19.95
N ARG A 38 0.37 -7.98 -21.14
CA ARG A 38 0.76 -7.36 -22.41
C ARG A 38 -0.09 -6.13 -22.68
N GLU A 39 -1.41 -6.26 -22.57
CA GLU A 39 -2.34 -5.15 -22.77
C GLU A 39 -2.05 -4.02 -21.77
N ALA A 40 -1.85 -4.35 -20.49
CA ALA A 40 -1.43 -3.38 -19.48
C ALA A 40 -0.12 -2.67 -19.84
N ALA A 41 0.88 -3.42 -20.31
CA ALA A 41 2.17 -2.88 -20.71
C ALA A 41 2.10 -1.98 -21.96
N GLU A 42 1.25 -2.33 -22.92
CA GLU A 42 0.97 -1.50 -24.11
C GLU A 42 0.26 -0.20 -23.74
N LEU A 43 -0.66 -0.23 -22.76
CA LEU A 43 -1.30 0.99 -22.22
C LEU A 43 -0.28 1.91 -21.54
N VAL A 44 0.62 1.35 -20.72
CA VAL A 44 1.73 2.10 -20.10
C VAL A 44 2.59 2.75 -21.18
N GLN A 45 3.04 1.98 -22.18
CA GLN A 45 3.86 2.49 -23.28
C GLN A 45 3.13 3.58 -24.09
N LYS A 46 1.84 3.38 -24.39
CA LYS A 46 1.03 4.35 -25.12
C LYS A 46 0.91 5.68 -24.35
N ARG A 47 0.75 5.62 -23.02
CA ARG A 47 0.56 6.81 -22.17
C ARG A 47 1.87 7.54 -21.87
N PHE A 48 2.96 6.82 -21.67
CA PHE A 48 4.23 7.40 -21.17
C PHE A 48 5.39 7.32 -22.16
N GLY A 49 5.20 6.70 -23.32
CA GLY A 49 6.26 6.42 -24.29
C GLY A 49 7.18 5.30 -23.79
N GLY A 50 8.43 5.33 -24.26
CA GLY A 50 9.44 4.34 -23.89
C GLY A 50 9.45 3.09 -24.78
N LYS A 51 10.33 2.16 -24.42
CA LYS A 51 10.57 0.90 -25.14
C LYS A 51 9.99 -0.26 -24.34
N LEU A 52 9.04 -0.97 -24.94
CA LEU A 52 8.49 -2.15 -24.35
C LEU A 52 9.39 -3.37 -24.59
N GLU A 53 9.85 -3.99 -23.51
CA GLU A 53 10.64 -5.21 -23.49
C GLU A 53 9.85 -6.34 -22.82
N GLU A 54 9.55 -7.40 -23.57
CA GLU A 54 8.99 -8.63 -23.00
C GLU A 54 10.12 -9.44 -22.36
N ARG A 55 9.99 -9.76 -21.07
CA ARG A 55 10.92 -10.64 -20.35
C ARG A 55 10.46 -12.09 -20.44
N ASP A 56 9.16 -12.29 -20.23
CA ASP A 56 8.44 -13.55 -20.40
C ASP A 56 6.93 -13.25 -20.59
N PRO A 57 6.07 -14.25 -20.87
CA PRO A 57 4.64 -14.01 -21.15
C PRO A 57 3.85 -13.31 -20.04
N TYR A 58 4.37 -13.32 -18.80
CA TYR A 58 3.74 -12.74 -17.62
C TYR A 58 4.56 -11.57 -17.05
N ARG A 59 5.56 -11.07 -17.79
CA ARG A 59 6.47 -10.04 -17.31
C ARG A 59 6.99 -9.16 -18.43
N PHE A 60 6.69 -7.88 -18.32
CA PHE A 60 7.04 -6.84 -19.26
C PHE A 60 7.74 -5.69 -18.56
N GLN A 61 8.66 -5.04 -19.27
CA GLN A 61 9.34 -3.85 -18.80
C GLN A 61 9.22 -2.74 -19.83
N CYS A 62 8.59 -1.62 -19.46
CA CYS A 62 8.60 -0.42 -20.26
C CYS A 62 9.77 0.46 -19.80
N ARG A 63 10.84 0.53 -20.58
CA ARG A 63 12.04 1.30 -20.27
C ARG A 63 12.00 2.70 -20.88
N ASP A 64 12.73 3.63 -20.28
CA ASP A 64 12.94 4.98 -20.83
C ASP A 64 11.61 5.72 -21.11
N SER A 65 10.55 5.45 -20.34
CA SER A 65 9.32 6.23 -20.42
C SER A 65 9.55 7.64 -19.84
N ARG A 66 8.65 8.58 -20.13
CA ARG A 66 8.75 9.95 -19.57
C ARG A 66 8.69 9.99 -18.02
N LEU A 67 8.18 8.95 -17.38
CA LEU A 67 8.11 8.82 -15.91
C LEU A 67 9.14 7.81 -15.36
N GLY A 68 10.11 7.36 -16.18
CA GLY A 68 11.05 6.31 -15.81
C GLY A 68 10.55 4.90 -16.15
N ASP A 69 11.24 3.90 -15.66
CA ASP A 69 10.92 2.50 -15.99
C ASP A 69 9.63 2.04 -15.30
N PHE A 70 8.83 1.23 -15.99
CA PHE A 70 7.72 0.48 -15.41
C PHE A 70 7.99 -1.02 -15.55
N LEU A 71 7.63 -1.76 -14.50
CA LEU A 71 7.53 -3.21 -14.51
C LEU A 71 6.05 -3.58 -14.48
N ILE A 72 5.66 -4.47 -15.38
CA ILE A 72 4.31 -5.01 -15.44
C ILE A 72 4.46 -6.52 -15.32
N GLU A 73 3.89 -7.11 -14.29
CA GLU A 73 4.02 -8.55 -14.06
C GLU A 73 2.76 -9.16 -13.49
N LEU A 74 2.63 -10.47 -13.65
CA LEU A 74 1.66 -11.21 -12.86
C LEU A 74 2.09 -11.14 -11.40
N ASP A 75 1.16 -10.82 -10.50
CA ASP A 75 1.47 -10.73 -9.07
C ASP A 75 2.18 -12.02 -8.63
N SER A 76 3.39 -11.83 -8.10
CA SER A 76 4.30 -12.89 -7.65
C SER A 76 3.67 -13.92 -6.71
N ARG A 77 2.58 -13.57 -6.00
CA ARG A 77 1.79 -14.51 -5.18
C ARG A 77 1.13 -15.62 -5.99
N TYR A 78 0.94 -15.41 -7.29
CA TYR A 78 0.22 -16.29 -8.20
C TYR A 78 1.12 -16.85 -9.33
N ALA A 79 2.33 -16.33 -9.50
CA ALA A 79 3.30 -16.77 -10.51
C ALA A 79 3.86 -18.20 -10.26
N HIS A 80 3.63 -18.78 -9.08
CA HIS A 80 4.01 -20.16 -8.75
C HIS A 80 2.86 -20.91 -8.08
N PRO A 81 2.10 -21.77 -8.79
CA PRO A 81 1.31 -22.81 -8.14
C PRO A 81 2.26 -23.64 -7.26
N PRO A 82 1.90 -23.99 -6.01
CA PRO A 82 2.70 -24.88 -5.20
C PRO A 82 2.82 -26.22 -5.94
N SER A 83 3.97 -26.39 -6.59
CA SER A 83 4.35 -27.62 -7.26
C SER A 83 4.80 -28.63 -6.23
N ARG A 84 3.87 -29.10 -5.38
CA ARG A 84 4.01 -30.35 -4.62
C ARG A 84 2.74 -30.69 -3.84
N PRO A 85 2.23 -31.94 -3.92
CA PRO A 85 1.34 -32.46 -2.90
C PRO A 85 2.15 -32.62 -1.60
N VAL A 86 1.80 -31.87 -0.56
CA VAL A 86 2.38 -32.05 0.79
C VAL A 86 1.49 -33.03 1.58
N PRO A 87 2.07 -33.97 2.34
CA PRO A 87 1.33 -35.02 3.03
C PRO A 87 0.41 -34.47 4.13
N THR A 88 -0.64 -35.24 4.41
CA THR A 88 -1.61 -35.06 5.50
C THR A 88 -0.94 -34.74 6.85
N GLY A 89 -1.21 -33.55 7.37
CA GLY A 89 -0.87 -33.13 8.74
C GLY A 89 -1.20 -31.66 8.97
N ASP A 90 -2.18 -31.42 9.85
CA ASP A 90 -2.69 -30.15 10.40
C ASP A 90 -2.69 -28.92 9.46
N GLU A 91 -3.85 -28.68 8.86
CA GLU A 91 -4.08 -27.61 7.90
C GLU A 91 -4.31 -26.25 8.58
N ASP A 92 -3.37 -25.33 8.41
CA ASP A 92 -3.56 -23.92 8.71
C ASP A 92 -4.70 -23.33 7.84
N GLU A 93 -5.42 -22.34 8.37
CA GLU A 93 -6.56 -21.68 7.70
C GLU A 93 -6.22 -21.17 6.29
N GLY A 94 -4.97 -20.73 6.07
CA GLY A 94 -4.48 -20.33 4.76
C GLY A 94 -4.42 -21.47 3.74
N GLY A 95 -4.10 -22.70 4.16
CA GLY A 95 -4.07 -23.88 3.28
C GLY A 95 -5.47 -24.32 2.84
N ARG A 96 -6.47 -24.19 3.72
CA ARG A 96 -7.88 -24.44 3.37
C ARG A 96 -8.42 -23.40 2.39
N PHE A 97 -8.08 -22.13 2.59
CA PHE A 97 -8.40 -21.06 1.65
C PHE A 97 -7.85 -21.33 0.24
N TRP A 98 -6.58 -21.74 0.13
CA TRP A 98 -5.98 -22.06 -1.17
C TRP A 98 -6.66 -23.22 -1.89
N ARG A 99 -7.00 -24.31 -1.20
CA ARG A 99 -7.73 -25.43 -1.84
C ARG A 99 -9.15 -25.08 -2.22
N GLN A 100 -9.84 -24.28 -1.40
CA GLN A 100 -11.16 -23.77 -1.74
C GLN A 100 -11.07 -22.87 -2.99
N TRP A 101 -10.04 -22.02 -3.08
CA TRP A 101 -9.78 -21.15 -4.23
C TRP A 101 -9.44 -21.93 -5.51
N GLU A 102 -8.58 -22.96 -5.42
CA GLU A 102 -8.33 -23.87 -6.56
C GLU A 102 -9.61 -24.57 -7.00
N ALA A 103 -10.42 -25.07 -6.06
CA ALA A 103 -11.69 -25.74 -6.36
C ALA A 103 -12.70 -24.79 -7.03
N ASP A 104 -12.79 -23.54 -6.55
CA ASP A 104 -13.71 -22.53 -7.08
C ASP A 104 -13.24 -22.03 -8.46
N LEU A 105 -11.93 -21.83 -8.66
CA LEU A 105 -11.33 -21.62 -9.99
C LEU A 105 -11.68 -22.76 -10.94
N HIS A 106 -11.49 -24.01 -10.52
CA HIS A 106 -11.78 -25.20 -11.31
C HIS A 106 -13.28 -25.36 -11.63
N SER A 107 -14.18 -24.93 -10.75
CA SER A 107 -15.64 -24.97 -10.98
C SER A 107 -16.11 -23.96 -12.04
N THR A 108 -15.31 -22.93 -12.31
CA THR A 108 -15.60 -21.88 -13.31
C THR A 108 -14.99 -22.19 -14.69
N ILE A 109 -14.22 -23.29 -14.83
CA ILE A 109 -13.54 -23.71 -16.08
C ILE A 109 -14.52 -24.19 -17.17
N GLY A 110 -15.81 -24.31 -16.85
CA GLY A 110 -16.85 -24.72 -17.79
C GLY A 110 -17.01 -23.83 -19.02
N ASP A 111 -16.64 -22.54 -18.95
CA ASP A 111 -16.77 -21.60 -20.07
C ASP A 111 -15.47 -20.80 -20.31
N ILE A 112 -14.71 -21.25 -21.30
CA ILE A 112 -13.81 -20.51 -22.22
C ILE A 112 -13.15 -19.23 -21.67
N GLY A 113 -11.84 -19.35 -21.36
CA GLY A 113 -10.84 -18.53 -22.09
C GLY A 113 -10.22 -17.30 -21.42
N SER A 114 -9.79 -17.37 -20.17
CA SER A 114 -8.55 -16.75 -19.60
C SER A 114 -8.69 -16.73 -18.08
N LEU A 115 -7.70 -17.31 -17.39
CA LEU A 115 -7.61 -17.22 -15.94
C LEU A 115 -7.49 -15.75 -15.56
N TRP A 116 -8.40 -15.25 -14.71
CA TRP A 116 -8.39 -13.90 -14.14
C TRP A 116 -7.23 -13.75 -13.15
N LEU A 117 -6.01 -13.79 -13.65
CA LEU A 117 -4.80 -13.68 -12.84
C LEU A 117 -4.51 -12.20 -12.55
N PRO A 118 -4.17 -11.83 -11.30
CA PRO A 118 -3.82 -10.46 -10.94
C PRO A 118 -2.60 -9.94 -11.70
N VAL A 119 -2.75 -8.80 -12.36
CA VAL A 119 -1.67 -8.04 -12.99
C VAL A 119 -1.27 -6.90 -12.05
N GLU A 120 0.03 -6.68 -11.90
CA GLU A 120 0.62 -5.61 -11.12
C GLU A 120 1.41 -4.66 -12.04
N ILE A 121 1.16 -3.35 -11.94
CA ILE A 121 1.99 -2.31 -12.54
C ILE A 121 2.79 -1.64 -11.43
N ILE A 122 4.11 -1.62 -11.58
CA ILE A 122 5.07 -1.04 -10.64
C ILE A 122 5.82 0.08 -11.36
N SER A 123 5.70 1.31 -10.87
CA SER A 123 6.47 2.44 -11.38
C SER A 123 7.86 2.51 -10.74
N ALA A 124 8.83 3.04 -11.48
CA ALA A 124 9.98 3.68 -10.84
C ALA A 124 9.51 4.81 -9.91
N PRO A 125 10.33 5.24 -8.93
CA PRO A 125 10.01 6.45 -8.18
C PRO A 125 9.93 7.65 -9.13
N ILE A 126 8.73 8.25 -9.24
CA ILE A 126 8.45 9.39 -10.11
C ILE A 126 8.50 10.70 -9.30
N PRO A 127 8.80 11.85 -9.90
CA PRO A 127 8.66 13.13 -9.22
C PRO A 127 7.24 13.28 -8.67
N LEU A 128 7.10 13.78 -7.44
CA LEU A 128 5.79 13.86 -6.78
C LEU A 128 4.79 14.71 -7.59
N ASP A 129 5.25 15.79 -8.23
CA ASP A 129 4.40 16.67 -9.05
C ASP A 129 3.86 15.98 -10.32
N ASP A 130 4.46 14.87 -10.75
CA ASP A 130 4.01 14.06 -11.89
C ASP A 130 2.97 13.00 -11.50
N LEU A 131 2.67 12.83 -10.20
CA LEU A 131 1.72 11.82 -9.71
C LEU A 131 0.34 11.87 -10.41
N PRO A 132 -0.25 13.04 -10.72
CA PRO A 132 -1.53 13.11 -11.44
C PRO A 132 -1.50 12.42 -12.82
N ALA A 133 -0.33 12.25 -13.43
CA ALA A 133 -0.22 11.54 -14.69
C ALA A 133 -0.56 10.04 -14.58
N LEU A 134 -0.43 9.44 -13.39
CA LEU A 134 -0.85 8.06 -13.16
C LEU A 134 -2.37 7.92 -13.11
N ASP A 135 -3.12 8.97 -12.73
CA ASP A 135 -4.59 8.93 -12.80
C ASP A 135 -5.08 8.81 -14.25
N GLU A 136 -4.33 9.34 -15.24
CA GLU A 136 -4.62 9.12 -16.65
C GLU A 136 -4.43 7.64 -17.05
N LEU A 137 -3.39 6.98 -16.54
CA LEU A 137 -3.22 5.53 -16.73
C LEU A 137 -4.38 4.75 -16.09
N THR A 138 -4.86 5.14 -14.90
CA THR A 138 -6.03 4.47 -14.30
C THR A 138 -7.28 4.60 -15.16
N GLN A 139 -7.45 5.72 -15.89
CA GLN A 139 -8.55 5.90 -16.84
C GLN A 139 -8.39 5.02 -18.09
N ASP A 140 -7.17 4.87 -18.59
CA ASP A 140 -6.88 3.97 -19.71
C ASP A 140 -7.14 2.51 -19.35
N LEU A 141 -6.66 2.06 -18.18
CA LEU A 141 -6.89 0.72 -17.64
C LEU A 141 -8.40 0.45 -17.50
N ARG A 142 -9.14 1.38 -16.89
CA ARG A 142 -10.61 1.30 -16.77
C ARG A 142 -11.28 1.17 -18.14
N SER A 143 -10.84 1.97 -19.12
CA SER A 143 -11.42 1.97 -20.46
C SER A 143 -11.14 0.67 -21.22
N ALA A 144 -10.03 -0.02 -20.91
CA ALA A 144 -9.69 -1.33 -21.42
C ALA A 144 -10.41 -2.49 -20.71
N GLY A 145 -11.22 -2.19 -19.67
CA GLY A 145 -11.96 -3.21 -18.93
C GLY A 145 -11.21 -3.78 -17.72
N ALA A 146 -10.12 -3.14 -17.29
CA ALA A 146 -9.46 -3.50 -16.03
C ALA A 146 -10.37 -3.22 -14.83
N ARG A 147 -10.31 -4.10 -13.84
CA ARG A 147 -11.19 -4.13 -12.67
C ARG A 147 -10.39 -4.13 -11.39
N GLY A 148 -10.89 -3.43 -10.39
CA GLY A 148 -10.33 -3.40 -9.04
C GLY A 148 -11.12 -4.25 -8.06
N THR A 149 -10.86 -4.03 -6.77
CA THR A 149 -11.44 -4.73 -5.61
C THR A 149 -12.96 -4.48 -5.46
N ASP A 150 -13.53 -3.59 -6.25
CA ASP A 150 -14.93 -3.19 -6.27
C ASP A 150 -15.89 -4.17 -6.97
N GLU A 151 -15.39 -5.12 -7.77
CA GLU A 151 -16.24 -6.06 -8.54
C GLU A 151 -16.24 -7.53 -8.09
N GLY A 152 -15.48 -7.91 -7.06
CA GLY A 152 -15.51 -9.29 -6.56
C GLY A 152 -15.05 -9.42 -5.11
N LEU A 153 -15.77 -10.22 -4.31
CA LEU A 153 -15.45 -10.53 -2.91
C LEU A 153 -14.12 -11.30 -2.75
N PHE A 154 -13.60 -11.88 -3.83
CA PHE A 154 -12.45 -12.80 -3.81
C PHE A 154 -11.09 -12.13 -4.11
N TYR A 155 -11.07 -10.86 -4.54
CA TYR A 155 -9.84 -10.19 -4.96
C TYR A 155 -9.61 -8.90 -4.17
N ALA A 156 -8.61 -8.88 -3.28
CA ALA A 156 -8.12 -7.66 -2.63
C ALA A 156 -6.90 -7.13 -3.38
N PHE A 157 -7.16 -6.49 -4.52
CA PHE A 157 -6.13 -5.79 -5.27
C PHE A 157 -5.68 -4.53 -4.53
N ALA A 158 -4.40 -4.45 -4.23
CA ALA A 158 -3.82 -3.33 -3.50
C ALA A 158 -3.29 -2.23 -4.43
N THR A 159 -3.40 -0.99 -3.95
CA THR A 159 -2.57 0.11 -4.45
C THR A 159 -1.57 0.48 -3.36
N GLN A 160 -0.29 0.42 -3.67
CA GLN A 160 0.77 0.74 -2.71
C GLN A 160 1.43 2.05 -3.11
N LEU A 161 1.51 2.97 -2.16
CA LEU A 161 2.23 4.24 -2.32
C LEU A 161 3.56 4.15 -1.56
N ASN A 162 4.63 4.50 -2.24
CA ASN A 162 5.98 4.56 -1.71
C ASN A 162 6.49 6.02 -1.73
N PRO A 163 5.95 6.93 -0.91
CA PRO A 163 6.46 8.30 -0.83
C PRO A 163 7.82 8.36 -0.14
N GLU A 164 8.76 9.03 -0.80
CA GLU A 164 10.08 9.31 -0.25
C GLU A 164 9.96 10.03 1.10
N VAL A 165 10.78 9.62 2.07
CA VAL A 165 10.77 10.23 3.39
C VAL A 165 11.29 11.67 3.32
N PRO A 166 10.62 12.63 3.98
CA PRO A 166 11.08 14.01 3.98
C PRO A 166 12.33 14.22 4.85
N SER A 167 12.64 13.28 5.75
CA SER A 167 13.77 13.33 6.68
C SER A 167 14.17 11.91 7.07
N ARG A 168 15.47 11.71 7.36
CA ARG A 168 16.03 10.44 7.87
C ARG A 168 16.15 10.44 9.41
N GLU A 169 15.73 11.52 10.07
CA GLU A 169 15.81 11.66 11.52
C GLU A 169 14.77 10.80 12.25
N ALA A 170 15.19 10.14 13.33
CA ALA A 170 14.34 9.22 14.10
C ALA A 170 13.04 9.89 14.58
N LEU A 171 13.11 11.14 15.03
CA LEU A 171 11.94 11.88 15.49
C LEU A 171 10.93 12.15 14.37
N ASP A 172 11.40 12.46 13.17
CA ASP A 172 10.51 12.69 12.03
C ASP A 172 9.83 11.40 11.58
N ILE A 173 10.57 10.29 11.52
CA ILE A 173 10.02 8.97 11.18
C ILE A 173 8.99 8.55 12.25
N LEU A 174 9.32 8.72 13.53
CA LEU A 174 8.41 8.42 14.63
C LEU A 174 7.12 9.24 14.53
N ARG A 175 7.19 10.54 14.22
CA ARG A 175 5.99 11.37 14.05
C ARG A 175 5.09 10.88 12.92
N HIS A 176 5.65 10.40 11.82
CA HIS A 176 4.86 9.82 10.71
C HIS A 176 4.22 8.50 11.13
N LEU A 177 4.95 7.65 11.85
CA LEU A 177 4.41 6.40 12.40
C LEU A 177 3.28 6.66 13.40
N GLN A 178 3.46 7.59 14.34
CA GLN A 178 2.44 8.00 15.32
C GLN A 178 1.21 8.56 14.62
N ALA A 179 1.40 9.50 13.68
CA ALA A 179 0.31 10.07 12.90
C ALA A 179 -0.46 8.98 12.14
N TYR A 180 0.26 8.03 11.54
CA TYR A 180 -0.37 6.91 10.86
C TYR A 180 -1.21 6.06 11.82
N VAL A 181 -0.65 5.62 12.95
CA VAL A 181 -1.33 4.79 13.95
C VAL A 181 -2.62 5.46 14.45
N ILE A 182 -2.57 6.75 14.75
CA ILE A 182 -3.72 7.54 15.22
C ILE A 182 -4.83 7.58 14.17
N LEU A 183 -4.46 7.71 12.89
CA LEU A 183 -5.41 7.89 11.78
C LEU A 183 -5.88 6.58 11.14
N ALA A 184 -5.19 5.47 11.38
CA ALA A 184 -5.39 4.23 10.64
C ALA A 184 -6.84 3.71 10.66
N GLU A 185 -7.54 3.82 11.80
CA GLU A 185 -8.94 3.40 11.88
C GLU A 185 -9.88 4.25 11.04
N GLY A 186 -9.73 5.58 11.07
CA GLY A 186 -10.52 6.47 10.23
C GLY A 186 -10.23 6.25 8.74
N LEU A 187 -8.97 6.00 8.38
CA LEU A 187 -8.58 5.66 7.01
C LEU A 187 -9.20 4.33 6.55
N ARG A 188 -9.17 3.29 7.40
CA ARG A 188 -9.82 1.99 7.11
C ARG A 188 -11.31 2.14 6.85
N GLN A 189 -12.01 2.89 7.69
CA GLN A 189 -13.44 3.14 7.54
C GLN A 189 -13.78 3.95 6.29
N GLU A 190 -12.97 4.96 5.97
CA GLU A 190 -13.15 5.79 4.77
C GLU A 190 -12.92 5.00 3.49
N ILE A 191 -11.87 4.17 3.47
CA ILE A 191 -11.66 3.24 2.36
C ILE A 191 -12.83 2.24 2.35
N GLY A 192 -13.33 1.79 3.49
CA GLY A 192 -14.40 0.78 3.57
C GLY A 192 -13.84 -0.64 3.61
N LEU A 193 -12.69 -0.80 4.25
CA LEU A 193 -11.99 -2.08 4.40
C LEU A 193 -12.70 -3.04 5.36
N ASP A 194 -13.50 -2.51 6.29
CA ASP A 194 -14.15 -3.28 7.37
C ASP A 194 -15.15 -4.35 6.85
N VAL A 195 -15.65 -4.22 5.62
CA VAL A 195 -16.55 -5.20 4.97
C VAL A 195 -15.79 -6.26 4.17
N LYS A 196 -14.58 -5.94 3.66
CA LYS A 196 -13.85 -6.78 2.69
C LYS A 196 -12.66 -7.54 3.30
N ARG A 197 -11.99 -6.98 4.31
CA ARG A 197 -10.79 -7.60 4.92
C ARG A 197 -11.07 -8.63 6.01
N GLN A 198 -12.33 -8.82 6.41
CA GLN A 198 -12.70 -9.97 7.26
C GLN A 198 -12.41 -11.33 6.59
N LEU A 199 -12.17 -11.33 5.26
CA LEU A 199 -11.95 -12.52 4.47
C LEU A 199 -10.49 -12.71 3.99
N LEU A 200 -9.60 -11.71 4.11
CA LEU A 200 -8.25 -11.74 3.51
C LEU A 200 -7.17 -11.15 4.44
N PRO A 201 -6.15 -11.93 4.87
CA PRO A 201 -5.17 -11.54 5.89
C PRO A 201 -3.99 -10.70 5.34
N PHE A 202 -4.27 -9.62 4.62
CA PHE A 202 -3.23 -8.74 4.03
C PHE A 202 -3.27 -7.32 4.60
N ALA A 203 -2.11 -6.66 4.61
CA ALA A 203 -1.88 -5.34 5.19
C ALA A 203 -2.47 -5.27 6.62
N SER A 204 -1.90 -6.06 7.53
CA SER A 204 -2.44 -6.15 8.90
C SER A 204 -2.17 -4.84 9.67
N PRO A 205 -3.10 -4.41 10.54
CA PRO A 205 -2.82 -3.30 11.45
C PRO A 205 -1.65 -3.65 12.37
N PHE A 206 -1.01 -2.62 12.94
CA PHE A 206 0.02 -2.81 13.95
C PHE A 206 -0.53 -3.55 15.19
N PRO A 207 0.28 -4.35 15.91
CA PRO A 207 -0.14 -4.93 17.17
C PRO A 207 -0.52 -3.84 18.17
N ARG A 208 -1.60 -4.03 18.92
CA ARG A 208 -2.14 -3.01 19.83
C ARG A 208 -1.11 -2.51 20.86
N ALA A 209 -0.29 -3.41 21.40
CA ALA A 209 0.79 -3.05 22.33
C ALA A 209 1.84 -2.14 21.67
N TYR A 210 2.18 -2.39 20.40
CA TYR A 210 3.11 -1.55 19.65
C TYR A 210 2.52 -0.18 19.35
N GLN A 211 1.22 -0.11 18.99
CA GLN A 211 0.52 1.16 18.80
C GLN A 211 0.62 2.05 20.04
N TYR A 212 0.37 1.50 21.23
CA TYR A 212 0.49 2.26 22.49
C TYR A 212 1.91 2.67 22.79
N LYS A 213 2.88 1.76 22.60
CA LYS A 213 4.30 2.06 22.81
C LYS A 213 4.75 3.27 21.99
N VAL A 214 4.41 3.29 20.69
CA VAL A 214 4.90 4.37 19.81
C VAL A 214 4.14 5.69 20.00
N VAL A 215 2.87 5.65 20.40
CA VAL A 215 2.06 6.86 20.65
C VAL A 215 2.36 7.50 22.01
N ASP A 216 2.93 6.76 22.96
CA ASP A 216 3.30 7.27 24.28
C ASP A 216 4.22 8.53 24.20
N PRO A 217 3.83 9.67 24.81
CA PRO A 217 4.68 10.86 24.89
C PRO A 217 6.04 10.63 25.57
N ALA A 218 6.20 9.60 26.40
CA ALA A 218 7.49 9.23 26.99
C ALA A 218 8.40 8.46 26.01
N TYR A 219 7.85 7.89 24.94
CA TYR A 219 8.61 7.13 23.96
C TYR A 219 9.43 8.08 23.06
N ARG A 220 10.75 8.13 23.31
CA ARG A 220 11.72 8.99 22.62
C ARG A 220 12.95 8.17 22.22
N PRO A 221 12.79 7.19 21.32
CA PRO A 221 13.88 6.30 20.93
C PRO A 221 14.93 7.03 20.08
N THR A 222 16.15 6.50 20.08
CA THR A 222 17.11 6.75 19.00
C THR A 222 16.65 6.03 17.73
N LEU A 223 17.27 6.31 16.57
CA LEU A 223 16.98 5.55 15.35
C LEU A 223 17.16 4.04 15.56
N ALA A 224 18.25 3.66 16.23
CA ALA A 224 18.53 2.27 16.61
C ALA A 224 17.39 1.66 17.43
N GLY A 225 16.96 2.34 18.51
CA GLY A 225 15.86 1.85 19.34
C GLY A 225 14.53 1.76 18.59
N LEU A 226 14.24 2.72 17.71
CA LEU A 226 13.03 2.70 16.89
C LEU A 226 13.01 1.50 15.93
N VAL A 227 14.15 1.18 15.31
CA VAL A 227 14.31 0.02 14.41
C VAL A 227 14.14 -1.29 15.18
N ASP A 228 14.85 -1.44 16.31
CA ASP A 228 14.79 -2.66 17.12
C ASP A 228 13.36 -2.93 17.61
N ASP A 229 12.71 -1.91 18.14
CA ASP A 229 11.33 -2.00 18.63
C ASP A 229 10.33 -2.29 17.50
N TYR A 230 10.55 -1.74 16.30
CA TYR A 230 9.71 -2.02 15.14
C TYR A 230 9.86 -3.47 14.70
N VAL A 231 11.10 -3.97 14.57
CA VAL A 231 11.37 -5.34 14.11
C VAL A 231 10.86 -6.37 15.10
N GLU A 232 11.03 -6.13 16.41
CA GLU A 232 10.50 -7.00 17.46
C GLU A 232 8.98 -7.14 17.37
N ALA A 233 8.26 -6.02 17.22
CA ALA A 233 6.80 -6.04 17.14
C ALA A 233 6.25 -6.39 15.75
N ASN A 234 7.04 -6.18 14.69
CA ASN A 234 6.63 -6.31 13.29
C ASN A 234 7.68 -7.04 12.45
N PRO A 235 7.98 -8.33 12.73
CA PRO A 235 8.94 -9.12 11.96
C PRO A 235 8.34 -9.60 10.63
N THR A 236 7.60 -8.74 9.93
CA THR A 236 6.86 -9.06 8.70
C THR A 236 6.62 -7.81 7.87
N ARG A 237 6.65 -7.98 6.55
CA ARG A 237 6.17 -6.96 5.58
C ARG A 237 4.66 -6.81 5.60
N ASN A 238 3.89 -7.71 6.23
CA ASN A 238 2.44 -7.71 6.21
C ASN A 238 1.82 -6.63 7.14
N ARG A 239 2.15 -5.36 6.89
CA ARG A 239 1.59 -4.19 7.60
C ARG A 239 0.96 -3.20 6.63
N GLU A 240 -0.03 -2.46 7.12
CA GLU A 240 -0.67 -1.36 6.37
C GLU A 240 0.30 -0.20 6.07
N LEU A 241 1.26 0.01 6.98
CA LEU A 241 2.44 0.84 6.78
C LEU A 241 3.66 -0.02 7.11
N ASP A 242 4.41 -0.41 6.08
CA ASP A 242 5.64 -1.18 6.24
C ASP A 242 6.85 -0.24 6.25
N LEU A 243 7.64 -0.30 7.33
CA LEU A 243 8.86 0.47 7.49
C LEU A 243 10.13 -0.37 7.29
N LEU A 244 10.01 -1.68 7.01
CA LEU A 244 11.18 -2.53 6.75
C LEU A 244 12.03 -2.04 5.57
N PRO A 245 11.47 -1.55 4.43
CA PRO A 245 12.26 -0.96 3.35
C PRO A 245 13.09 0.25 3.80
N LEU A 246 12.50 1.12 4.62
CA LEU A 246 13.17 2.30 5.17
C LEU A 246 14.25 1.91 6.16
N PHE A 247 13.96 1.01 7.08
CA PHE A 247 14.92 0.59 8.09
C PHE A 247 16.05 -0.26 7.51
N ALA A 248 15.82 -1.00 6.42
CA ALA A 248 16.88 -1.67 5.68
C ALA A 248 17.83 -0.67 4.99
N GLU A 249 17.32 0.52 4.61
CA GLU A 249 18.11 1.62 4.05
C GLU A 249 18.85 2.44 5.12
N LEU A 250 18.29 2.57 6.32
CA LEU A 250 18.86 3.40 7.40
C LEU A 250 19.76 2.63 8.37
N ALA A 251 19.48 1.36 8.61
CA ALA A 251 20.17 0.50 9.57
C ALA A 251 20.20 -0.96 9.07
N PRO A 252 20.85 -1.23 7.92
CA PRO A 252 20.83 -2.55 7.27
C PRO A 252 21.26 -3.68 8.21
N GLU A 253 22.26 -3.44 9.06
CA GLU A 253 22.79 -4.41 10.03
C GLU A 253 21.76 -4.82 11.09
N ARG A 254 20.74 -4.00 11.34
CA ARG A 254 19.67 -4.29 12.30
C ARG A 254 18.52 -5.09 11.67
N ILE A 255 18.31 -4.96 10.37
CA ILE A 255 17.32 -5.76 9.63
C ILE A 255 17.88 -7.12 9.27
N GLN A 256 19.13 -7.15 8.81
CA GLN A 256 19.82 -8.38 8.40
C GLN A 256 19.89 -9.37 9.57
N GLY A 257 19.35 -10.56 9.35
CA GLY A 257 19.36 -11.65 10.32
C GLY A 257 18.15 -11.71 11.27
N GLN A 258 17.43 -10.60 11.46
CA GLN A 258 16.20 -10.58 12.26
C GLN A 258 14.95 -10.86 11.41
N VAL A 259 14.89 -10.31 10.20
CA VAL A 259 13.79 -10.57 9.24
C VAL A 259 14.39 -11.14 7.96
N ARG A 260 14.07 -12.40 7.66
CA ARG A 260 14.53 -13.09 6.45
C ARG A 260 13.43 -13.08 5.40
N ASP A 261 13.29 -11.96 4.72
CA ASP A 261 12.38 -11.82 3.58
C ASP A 261 13.12 -11.19 2.38
N PRO A 262 13.35 -11.95 1.29
CA PRO A 262 14.09 -11.46 0.12
C PRO A 262 13.37 -10.35 -0.65
N LEU A 263 12.08 -10.12 -0.37
CA LEU A 263 11.28 -9.06 -0.97
C LEU A 263 11.45 -7.72 -0.25
N ILE A 264 12.15 -7.67 0.90
CA ILE A 264 12.58 -6.41 1.51
C ILE A 264 13.65 -5.81 0.60
N LYS A 265 13.31 -4.71 -0.08
CA LYS A 265 14.27 -3.92 -0.86
C LYS A 265 14.50 -2.60 -0.13
N ALA A 266 15.75 -2.32 0.24
CA ALA A 266 16.12 -1.08 0.91
C ALA A 266 15.81 0.12 0.02
N ARG A 267 15.05 1.08 0.55
CA ARG A 267 14.73 2.34 -0.13
C ARG A 267 14.20 3.38 0.87
N PRO A 268 14.46 4.69 0.67
CA PRO A 268 14.10 5.74 1.63
C PRO A 268 12.63 6.16 1.52
N THR A 269 11.70 5.23 1.78
CA THR A 269 10.26 5.45 1.59
C THR A 269 9.44 5.00 2.80
N PHE A 270 8.30 5.64 3.03
CA PHE A 270 7.21 4.96 3.72
C PHE A 270 6.56 3.97 2.75
N HIS A 271 6.40 2.70 3.09
CA HIS A 271 5.71 1.74 2.22
C HIS A 271 4.25 1.63 2.68
N TYR A 272 3.39 2.48 2.14
CA TYR A 272 1.99 2.61 2.51
C TYR A 272 1.13 1.68 1.65
N ARG A 273 0.53 0.67 2.28
CA ARG A 273 -0.11 -0.50 1.65
C ARG A 273 -1.57 -0.67 2.05
N LEU A 274 -2.14 0.36 2.70
CA LEU A 274 -3.54 0.35 3.12
C LEU A 274 -4.52 0.42 1.94
N PRO A 275 -4.32 1.24 0.89
CA PRO A 275 -5.33 1.42 -0.16
C PRO A 275 -5.63 0.17 -0.99
N ASP A 276 -6.88 0.05 -1.42
CA ASP A 276 -7.29 -0.89 -2.46
C ASP A 276 -7.33 -0.20 -3.83
N THR A 277 -7.03 -0.93 -4.89
CA THR A 277 -7.29 -0.51 -6.27
C THR A 277 -8.80 -0.52 -6.56
N ARG A 278 -9.37 0.58 -7.08
CA ARG A 278 -10.81 0.71 -7.41
C ARG A 278 -11.02 1.26 -8.81
N LEU A 279 -10.53 0.52 -9.80
CA LEU A 279 -10.60 0.95 -11.19
C LEU A 279 -12.04 1.10 -11.70
N THR A 280 -13.03 0.51 -11.04
CA THR A 280 -14.44 0.55 -11.47
C THR A 280 -15.17 1.76 -10.90
N ASP A 281 -14.72 2.32 -9.78
CA ASP A 281 -15.08 3.66 -9.30
C ASP A 281 -14.48 4.75 -10.21
N PRO A 282 -15.29 5.53 -10.96
CA PRO A 282 -14.80 6.57 -11.86
C PRO A 282 -14.23 7.79 -11.12
N THR A 283 -14.45 7.88 -9.81
CA THR A 283 -13.92 8.96 -8.96
C THR A 283 -12.61 8.58 -8.28
N TRP A 284 -12.21 7.31 -8.38
CA TRP A 284 -10.96 6.83 -7.84
C TRP A 284 -9.78 7.03 -8.81
N GLY A 285 -8.63 7.30 -8.21
CA GLY A 285 -7.32 7.43 -8.84
C GLY A 285 -6.23 7.43 -7.76
N VAL A 286 -4.97 7.31 -8.18
CA VAL A 286 -3.78 7.34 -7.31
C VAL A 286 -3.73 8.64 -6.48
N VAL A 287 -4.15 9.77 -7.06
CA VAL A 287 -4.19 11.06 -6.34
C VAL A 287 -5.15 11.04 -5.15
N THR A 288 -6.24 10.25 -5.22
CA THR A 288 -7.17 10.09 -4.10
C THR A 288 -6.46 9.45 -2.90
N GLU A 289 -5.66 8.42 -3.15
CA GLU A 289 -4.90 7.72 -2.11
C GLU A 289 -3.74 8.56 -1.58
N TRP A 290 -3.10 9.34 -2.44
CA TRP A 290 -2.12 10.34 -2.03
C TRP A 290 -2.72 11.38 -1.10
N ASN A 291 -3.91 11.90 -1.41
CA ASN A 291 -4.58 12.89 -0.56
C ASN A 291 -4.90 12.34 0.84
N ARG A 292 -5.17 11.03 0.96
CA ARG A 292 -5.27 10.35 2.26
C ARG A 292 -3.92 10.30 2.97
N TRP A 293 -2.85 9.94 2.27
CA TRP A 293 -1.49 9.96 2.83
C TRP A 293 -1.06 11.35 3.31
N VAL A 294 -1.41 12.42 2.59
CA VAL A 294 -1.09 13.79 3.01
C VAL A 294 -1.71 14.17 4.36
N ARG A 295 -2.82 13.55 4.78
CA ARG A 295 -3.37 13.74 6.14
C ARG A 295 -2.42 13.21 7.21
N VAL A 296 -1.75 12.09 6.94
CA VAL A 296 -0.69 11.55 7.81
C VAL A 296 0.47 12.54 7.89
N GLU A 297 0.94 13.04 6.75
CA GLU A 297 2.06 13.99 6.75
C GLU A 297 1.72 15.32 7.43
N ARG A 298 0.49 15.82 7.27
CA ARG A 298 0.01 17.04 7.93
C ARG A 298 0.00 16.88 9.44
N LEU A 299 -0.54 15.77 9.94
CA LEU A 299 -0.54 15.50 11.37
C LEU A 299 0.90 15.31 11.90
N ALA A 300 1.77 14.61 11.17
CA ALA A 300 3.16 14.43 11.55
C ALA A 300 3.96 15.76 11.60
N ALA A 301 3.57 16.75 10.78
CA ALA A 301 4.18 18.07 10.76
C ALA A 301 3.67 19.00 11.87
N ASP A 302 2.47 18.77 12.40
CA ASP A 302 1.87 19.54 13.49
C ASP A 302 2.12 18.86 14.85
N ALA A 303 3.25 19.18 15.48
CA ALA A 303 3.66 18.55 16.73
C ALA A 303 2.67 18.77 17.88
N ALA A 304 1.99 19.92 17.92
CA ALA A 304 1.02 20.22 18.97
C ALA A 304 -0.25 19.38 18.77
N ARG A 305 -0.78 19.35 17.54
CA ARG A 305 -1.94 18.54 17.22
C ARG A 305 -1.66 17.04 17.36
N LEU A 306 -0.47 16.57 16.97
CA LEU A 306 -0.07 15.18 17.15
C LEU A 306 -0.06 14.78 18.63
N ALA A 307 0.48 15.63 19.50
CA ALA A 307 0.48 15.37 20.94
C ALA A 307 -0.93 15.30 21.52
N GLU A 308 -1.81 16.25 21.16
CA GLU A 308 -3.22 16.26 21.57
C GLU A 308 -3.95 14.97 21.14
N LEU A 309 -3.77 14.56 19.88
CA LEU A 309 -4.42 13.36 19.36
C LEU A 309 -3.81 12.07 19.93
N ALA A 310 -2.52 12.07 20.27
CA ALA A 310 -1.87 10.96 20.96
C ALA A 310 -2.45 10.75 22.36
N GLU A 311 -2.62 11.83 23.14
CA GLU A 311 -3.29 11.77 24.44
C GLU A 311 -4.73 11.27 24.30
N ALA A 312 -5.49 11.79 23.34
CA ALA A 312 -6.85 11.33 23.07
C ALA A 312 -6.91 9.85 22.68
N PHE A 313 -5.95 9.35 21.89
CA PHE A 313 -5.86 7.94 21.49
C PHE A 313 -5.60 7.04 22.70
N LEU A 314 -4.68 7.43 23.57
CA LEU A 314 -4.37 6.70 24.80
C LEU A 314 -5.54 6.70 25.78
N SER A 315 -6.17 7.85 26.03
CA SER A 315 -7.34 7.95 26.92
C SER A 315 -8.54 7.16 26.40
N HIS A 316 -8.81 7.19 25.10
CA HIS A 316 -9.90 6.43 24.50
C HIS A 316 -9.74 4.91 24.73
N SER A 317 -8.50 4.43 24.75
CA SER A 317 -8.23 3.02 25.03
C SER A 317 -8.45 2.59 26.49
N LEU A 318 -8.23 3.51 27.43
CA LEU A 318 -8.42 3.30 28.86
C LEU A 318 -9.90 3.34 29.24
N GLU A 319 -10.68 4.19 28.57
CA GLU A 319 -12.08 4.44 28.91
C GLU A 319 -13.07 3.40 28.34
N ARG A 320 -12.76 2.63 27.29
CA ARG A 320 -13.75 1.69 26.72
C ARG A 320 -13.25 0.49 25.92
N ARG A 321 -13.82 -0.66 26.29
CA ARG A 321 -13.98 -1.91 25.50
C ARG A 321 -15.10 -1.83 24.43
N LEU A 322 -15.53 -0.63 24.00
CA LEU A 322 -16.59 -0.45 22.99
C LEU A 322 -16.20 0.61 21.96
N ALA A 323 -16.19 0.21 20.69
CA ALA A 323 -15.76 0.91 19.49
C ALA A 323 -16.41 2.30 19.29
N ASP A 324 -15.61 3.30 18.89
CA ASP A 324 -16.02 4.50 18.10
C ASP A 324 -14.83 5.41 17.69
N TRP A 325 -13.59 4.90 17.61
CA TRP A 325 -12.43 5.77 17.40
C TRP A 325 -12.41 6.33 15.98
N GLY A 326 -12.76 5.53 14.98
CA GLY A 326 -12.81 5.99 13.60
C GLY A 326 -13.80 7.14 13.35
N ASP A 327 -14.94 7.20 14.04
CA ASP A 327 -15.90 8.31 13.90
C ASP A 327 -15.36 9.60 14.50
N LYS A 328 -14.68 9.51 15.66
CA LYS A 328 -13.96 10.64 16.25
C LYS A 328 -12.88 11.16 15.32
N VAL A 329 -12.09 10.26 14.73
CA VAL A 329 -11.08 10.63 13.73
C VAL A 329 -11.72 11.35 12.56
N ARG A 330 -12.83 10.83 11.99
CA ARG A 330 -13.53 11.47 10.86
C ARG A 330 -14.03 12.88 11.19
N ALA A 331 -14.52 13.10 12.42
CA ALA A 331 -14.97 14.42 12.85
C ALA A 331 -13.85 15.47 12.87
N TRP A 332 -12.59 15.07 13.02
CA TRP A 332 -11.45 16.01 13.02
C TRP A 332 -11.02 16.49 11.62
N PHE A 333 -11.54 15.88 10.56
CA PHE A 333 -11.18 16.22 9.17
C PHE A 333 -12.34 16.75 8.33
N ARG A 334 -13.49 17.03 8.96
CA ARG A 334 -14.62 17.69 8.30
C ARG A 334 -14.45 19.20 8.24
#